data_AF-A0A956QI71-F1
#
_entry.id   AF-A0A956QI71-F1
#
_cell.length_a   1.000
_cell.length_b   1.000
_cell.length_c   1.000
_cell.angle_alpha   90.00
_cell.angle_beta   90.00
_cell.angle_gamma   90.00
#
_symmetry.space_group_name_H-M   'P 1'
#
loop_
_entity.id
_entity.type
_entity.pdbx_description
1 polymer ?
#
loop_
_entity_poly.entity_id
_entity_poly.type
_entity_poly.pdbx_seq_one_letter_code
_entity_poly.pdbx_strand_id
1 'polypeptide(L)'
;MRALVLLILALLAGCTVRMVTSYKLDARVTNEGNNLLTIEGESNLPEGAPVEAQLVDKGGRRLARGEGQVSDGHFFMVLDVGRVPGYTHHQLVVDFDPIVAPYTVTDLTGKRGEAMTGEQVEFEAGRYRLVKRLDLVLEVNDRQAGYRELERGDLAGAARELESHLQRNPRDVDATMRLAETYIQWRKAEQRAGTRAYALFQRVVDLAPDSEQAGRARLWISRIDAERRAREAQAELERSLKNGGRFRELKAIRPGRALGAISLGMPYRPLARRFAPLSRPDFSGDGVERVVFKDFNGVSVGVNRRTHRVVWAATESDFYELPNGLKVGSVIQEFRGRMRVRTPHYGKVSSDSEGYEVSYGDVAVDGLVLTFQRRTDPTFRLPVDRLYRITVVARDQDEEDKGSTQESEGK
;
A
#
# COMPACT_ATOMS: atom_id res chain seq x y z
N MET A 1 7.60 92.78 25.77
CA MET A 1 7.01 91.62 26.49
C MET A 1 6.54 90.50 25.54
N ARG A 2 5.85 90.78 24.43
CA ARG A 2 5.39 89.75 23.46
C ARG A 2 6.51 88.97 22.74
N ALA A 3 7.63 89.62 22.43
CA ALA A 3 8.78 88.95 21.79
C ALA A 3 9.51 87.96 22.73
N LEU A 4 9.52 88.24 24.05
CA LEU A 4 10.13 87.37 25.04
C LEU A 4 9.29 86.09 25.26
N VAL A 5 7.96 86.23 25.22
CA VAL A 5 7.02 85.10 25.34
C VAL A 5 7.08 84.17 24.13
N LEU A 6 7.28 84.71 22.92
CA LEU A 6 7.48 83.90 21.70
C LEU A 6 8.82 83.15 21.69
N LEU A 7 9.89 83.75 22.22
CA LEU A 7 11.19 83.09 22.36
C LEU A 7 11.17 81.96 23.39
N ILE A 8 10.45 82.16 24.51
CA ILE A 8 10.27 81.14 25.55
C ILE A 8 9.35 80.00 25.06
N LEU A 9 8.33 80.29 24.24
CA LEU A 9 7.51 79.26 23.59
C LEU A 9 8.27 78.45 22.53
N ALA A 10 9.22 79.05 21.81
CA ALA A 10 10.10 78.34 20.89
C ALA A 10 11.17 77.49 21.59
N LEU A 11 11.60 77.90 22.80
CA LEU A 11 12.51 77.11 23.65
C LEU A 11 11.78 76.00 24.45
N LEU A 12 10.49 76.18 24.75
CA LEU A 12 9.62 75.17 25.40
C LEU A 12 8.97 74.21 24.41
N ALA A 13 8.85 74.57 23.14
CA ALA A 13 8.68 73.62 22.05
C ALA A 13 10.03 72.91 21.85
N GLY A 14 10.37 72.05 22.81
CA GLY A 14 11.57 71.23 22.77
C GLY A 14 11.60 70.45 21.47
N CYS A 15 12.30 71.00 20.47
CA CYS A 15 12.92 70.21 19.43
C CYS A 15 13.92 69.33 20.16
N THR A 16 13.47 68.20 20.69
CA THR A 16 14.33 67.07 20.98
C THR A 16 14.93 66.71 19.62
N VAL A 17 16.11 67.29 19.33
CA VAL A 17 16.96 66.85 18.25
C VAL A 17 17.34 65.43 18.62
N ARG A 18 16.50 64.48 18.22
CA ARG A 18 16.75 63.07 18.42
C ARG A 18 17.90 62.78 17.47
N MET A 19 19.08 62.49 18.04
CA MET A 19 20.24 62.15 17.23
C MET A 19 19.89 60.95 16.37
N VAL A 20 19.84 61.18 15.05
CA VAL A 20 19.60 60.12 14.09
C VAL A 20 20.90 59.32 13.97
N THR A 21 20.82 58.01 14.15
CA THR A 21 21.96 57.09 14.17
C THR A 21 21.89 56.17 12.96
N SER A 22 23.02 55.98 12.28
CA SER A 22 23.10 55.05 11.16
C SER A 22 23.18 53.62 11.69
N TYR A 23 22.25 52.75 11.31
CA TYR A 23 22.21 51.36 11.75
C TYR A 23 22.45 50.38 10.60
N LYS A 24 23.05 49.23 10.94
CA LYS A 24 23.37 48.15 10.01
C LYS A 24 23.12 46.78 10.63
N LEU A 25 22.75 45.84 9.77
CA LEU A 25 22.66 44.41 9.98
C LEU A 25 23.51 43.70 8.93
N ASP A 26 24.41 42.85 9.39
CA ASP A 26 25.08 41.87 8.56
C ASP A 26 24.80 40.48 9.10
N ALA A 27 24.65 39.53 8.18
CA ALA A 27 24.28 38.16 8.50
C ALA A 27 25.06 37.21 7.61
N ARG A 28 25.54 36.14 8.22
CA ARG A 28 26.14 34.97 7.59
C ARG A 28 25.25 33.78 7.84
N VAL A 29 25.18 32.91 6.85
CA VAL A 29 24.27 31.78 6.85
C VAL A 29 25.08 30.50 6.74
N THR A 30 24.84 29.59 7.67
CA THR A 30 25.38 28.23 7.64
C THR A 30 24.23 27.25 7.48
N ASN A 31 24.34 26.38 6.48
CA ASN A 31 23.32 25.39 6.18
C ASN A 31 23.73 24.03 6.76
N GLU A 32 23.05 23.62 7.82
CA GLU A 32 23.30 22.35 8.50
C GLU A 32 22.40 21.26 7.93
N GLY A 33 22.91 20.61 6.87
CA GLY A 33 22.26 19.44 6.27
C GLY A 33 20.86 19.69 5.72
N ASN A 34 20.53 20.94 5.39
CA ASN A 34 19.20 21.37 4.91
C ASN A 34 18.04 20.96 5.84
N ASN A 35 18.31 20.91 7.13
CA ASN A 35 17.29 20.80 8.18
C ASN A 35 17.22 22.11 8.96
N LEU A 36 18.39 22.65 9.28
CA LEU A 36 18.55 23.88 10.03
C LEU A 36 19.36 24.86 9.23
N LEU A 37 18.92 26.11 9.25
CA LEU A 37 19.64 27.23 8.70
C LEU A 37 20.02 28.12 9.87
N THR A 38 21.31 28.10 10.19
CA THR A 38 21.90 28.87 11.29
C THR A 38 22.30 30.23 10.75
N ILE A 39 21.81 31.28 11.40
CA ILE A 39 22.09 32.68 11.05
C ILE A 39 22.90 33.29 12.19
N GLU A 40 24.10 33.70 11.85
CA GLU A 40 25.00 34.44 12.73
C GLU A 40 25.18 35.83 12.15
N GLY A 41 24.99 36.86 12.95
CA GLY A 41 25.09 38.22 12.44
C GLY A 41 25.66 39.22 13.41
N GLU A 42 26.00 40.37 12.84
CA GLU A 42 26.58 41.53 13.51
C GLU A 42 25.65 42.72 13.30
N SER A 43 25.50 43.54 14.33
CA SER A 43 24.69 44.76 14.29
C SER A 43 25.20 45.79 15.27
N ASN A 44 25.01 47.06 14.92
CA ASN A 44 25.18 48.18 15.85
C ASN A 44 23.85 48.64 16.48
N LEU A 45 22.80 47.81 16.39
CA LEU A 45 21.57 48.03 17.15
C LEU A 45 21.83 47.97 18.67
N PRO A 46 20.99 48.62 19.50
CA PRO A 46 21.14 48.57 20.94
C PRO A 46 20.99 47.15 21.52
N GLU A 47 21.63 46.91 22.66
CA GLU A 47 21.52 45.66 23.43
C GLU A 47 20.06 45.26 23.68
N GLY A 48 19.73 44.00 23.43
CA GLY A 48 18.39 43.46 23.59
C GLY A 48 17.42 43.80 22.45
N ALA A 49 17.88 44.39 21.35
CA ALA A 49 17.07 44.60 20.17
C ALA A 49 16.63 43.25 19.55
N PRO A 50 15.31 43.00 19.38
CA PRO A 50 14.84 41.78 18.74
C PRO A 50 15.06 41.82 17.22
N VAL A 51 15.69 40.78 16.68
CA VAL A 51 15.90 40.61 15.25
C VAL A 51 15.14 39.37 14.81
N GLU A 52 14.39 39.49 13.73
CA GLU A 52 13.66 38.38 13.12
C GLU A 52 14.32 38.02 11.79
N ALA A 53 14.29 36.74 11.43
CA ALA A 53 14.60 36.31 10.08
C ALA A 53 13.46 35.48 9.49
N GLN A 54 13.12 35.77 8.24
CA GLN A 54 12.10 35.08 7.47
C GLN A 54 12.68 34.60 6.15
N LEU A 55 12.45 33.33 5.82
CA LEU A 55 12.74 32.80 4.50
C LEU A 55 11.45 32.85 3.65
N VAL A 56 11.50 33.50 2.50
CA VAL A 56 10.35 33.67 1.61
C VAL A 56 10.62 33.11 0.21
N ASP A 57 9.59 32.56 -0.45
CA ASP A 57 9.67 32.17 -1.86
C ASP A 57 9.55 33.40 -2.80
N LYS A 58 9.71 33.16 -4.11
CA LYS A 58 9.54 34.18 -5.16
C LYS A 58 8.17 34.87 -5.15
N GLY A 59 7.14 34.25 -4.57
CA GLY A 59 5.80 34.81 -4.43
C GLY A 59 5.60 35.63 -3.15
N GLY A 60 6.65 35.77 -2.32
CA GLY A 60 6.58 36.45 -1.02
C GLY A 60 5.94 35.61 0.08
N ARG A 61 5.66 34.32 -0.16
CA ARG A 61 5.11 33.44 0.87
C ARG A 61 6.21 33.01 1.83
N ARG A 62 5.96 33.20 3.12
CA ARG A 62 6.87 32.76 4.20
C ARG A 62 6.94 31.23 4.28
N LEU A 63 8.16 30.71 4.23
CA LEU A 63 8.47 29.29 4.29
C LEU A 63 9.04 28.87 5.66
N ALA A 64 9.86 29.73 6.27
CA ALA A 64 10.47 29.52 7.58
C ALA A 64 10.64 30.84 8.33
N ARG A 65 10.79 30.77 9.66
CA ARG A 65 10.99 31.93 10.55
C ARG A 65 11.92 31.55 11.71
N GLY A 66 12.76 32.49 12.13
CA GLY A 66 13.56 32.44 13.34
C GLY A 66 13.61 33.81 14.00
N GLU A 67 13.92 33.83 15.29
CA GLU A 67 14.04 35.05 16.09
C GLU A 67 15.32 34.98 16.91
N GLY A 68 15.95 36.14 17.11
CA GLY A 68 17.12 36.33 17.95
C GLY A 68 17.08 37.69 18.64
N GLN A 69 18.07 37.94 19.49
CA GLN A 69 18.27 39.23 20.13
C GLN A 69 19.72 39.64 19.96
N VAL A 70 19.94 40.95 19.82
CA VAL A 70 21.29 41.51 19.80
C VAL A 70 21.88 41.45 21.20
N SER A 71 23.03 40.79 21.32
CA SER A 71 23.87 40.81 22.51
C SER A 71 25.33 41.04 22.13
N ASP A 72 25.94 42.06 22.74
CA ASP A 72 27.32 42.49 22.45
C ASP A 72 27.57 42.77 20.96
N GLY A 73 26.58 43.35 20.28
CA GLY A 73 26.62 43.64 18.85
C GLY A 73 26.48 42.41 17.94
N HIS A 74 26.23 41.23 18.50
CA HIS A 74 26.04 39.99 17.76
C HIS A 74 24.62 39.45 17.92
N PHE A 75 24.13 38.68 16.96
CA PHE A 75 22.88 37.93 17.11
C PHE A 75 22.99 36.53 16.50
N PHE A 76 22.19 35.62 17.03
CA PHE A 76 22.13 34.23 16.62
C PHE A 76 20.67 33.78 16.53
N MET A 77 20.33 33.04 15.48
CA MET A 77 19.03 32.38 15.35
C MET A 77 19.09 31.17 14.43
N VAL A 78 18.11 30.27 14.56
CA VAL A 78 18.02 29.04 13.78
C VAL A 78 16.64 28.94 13.14
N LEU A 79 16.60 28.61 11.86
CA LEU A 79 15.38 28.38 11.09
C LEU A 79 15.27 26.89 10.77
N ASP A 80 14.11 26.29 11.04
CA ASP A 80 13.76 24.98 10.48
C ASP A 80 13.43 25.15 8.99
N VAL A 81 14.32 24.65 8.14
CA VAL A 81 14.19 24.69 6.68
C VAL A 81 13.91 23.31 6.09
N GLY A 82 13.60 22.30 6.91
CA GLY A 82 13.43 20.92 6.46
C GLY A 82 12.27 20.69 5.49
N ARG A 83 11.36 21.67 5.35
CA ARG A 83 10.22 21.67 4.42
C ARG A 83 10.36 22.67 3.27
N VAL A 84 11.48 23.38 3.19
CA VAL A 84 11.73 24.40 2.19
C VAL A 84 12.18 23.73 0.90
N PRO A 85 11.60 24.10 -0.28
CA PRO A 85 12.04 23.55 -1.56
C PRO A 85 13.54 23.80 -1.82
N GLY A 86 14.29 22.79 -2.24
CA GLY A 86 15.70 22.94 -2.63
C GLY A 86 15.89 23.58 -4.01
N TYR A 87 17.14 23.94 -4.34
CA TYR A 87 17.59 24.43 -5.65
C TYR A 87 16.75 25.52 -6.29
N THR A 88 16.05 26.28 -5.45
CA THR A 88 15.22 27.40 -5.82
C THR A 88 15.76 28.61 -5.08
N HIS A 89 15.77 29.75 -5.77
CA HIS A 89 16.13 31.01 -5.14
C HIS A 89 15.04 31.38 -4.14
N HIS A 90 15.45 31.47 -2.89
CA HIS A 90 14.68 32.02 -1.78
C HIS A 90 15.34 33.30 -1.33
N GLN A 91 14.55 34.18 -0.72
CA GLN A 91 15.07 35.37 -0.11
C GLN A 91 14.99 35.21 1.41
N LEU A 92 16.13 35.33 2.07
CA LEU A 92 16.20 35.48 3.52
C LEU A 92 16.13 36.97 3.84
N VAL A 93 15.11 37.36 4.60
CA VAL A 93 14.91 38.72 5.09
C VAL A 93 15.23 38.70 6.58
N VAL A 94 16.28 39.40 6.99
CA VAL A 94 16.63 39.62 8.40
C VAL A 94 16.26 41.06 8.73
N ASP A 95 15.39 41.27 9.72
CA ASP A 95 14.88 42.59 10.02
C ASP A 95 14.72 42.88 11.52
N PHE A 96 14.78 44.17 11.82
CA PHE A 96 14.43 44.74 13.12
C PHE A 96 13.23 45.67 12.96
N ASP A 97 12.18 45.40 13.74
CA ASP A 97 10.99 46.25 13.84
C ASP A 97 10.94 46.95 15.20
N PRO A 98 11.04 48.30 15.24
CA PRO A 98 11.05 49.04 16.50
C PRO A 98 9.74 48.94 17.29
N ILE A 99 8.63 48.53 16.67
CA ILE A 99 7.34 48.42 17.38
C ILE A 99 7.35 47.29 18.41
N VAL A 100 8.06 46.20 18.14
CA VAL A 100 8.12 45.02 19.03
C VAL A 100 9.29 45.09 20.00
N ALA A 101 10.13 46.12 19.89
CA ALA A 101 11.33 46.28 20.70
C ALA A 101 11.01 46.77 22.13
N PRO A 102 11.82 46.38 23.14
CA PRO A 102 11.64 46.86 24.49
C PRO A 102 11.92 48.37 24.60
N TYR A 103 11.43 48.99 25.67
CA TYR A 103 11.55 50.43 25.87
C TYR A 103 13.00 50.94 25.75
N THR A 104 13.95 50.22 26.35
CA THR A 104 15.39 50.53 26.32
C THR A 104 15.97 50.68 24.91
N VAL A 105 15.45 49.90 23.95
CA VAL A 105 15.84 49.97 22.54
C VAL A 105 15.10 51.10 21.85
N THR A 106 13.78 51.21 22.05
CA THR A 106 12.95 52.25 21.41
C THR A 106 13.25 53.67 21.88
N ASP A 107 13.88 53.84 23.03
CA ASP A 107 14.35 55.14 23.50
C ASP A 107 15.42 55.70 22.54
N LEU A 108 16.30 54.81 22.06
CA LEU A 108 17.41 55.10 21.17
C LEU A 108 17.02 55.08 19.69
N THR A 109 16.19 54.13 19.26
CA THR A 109 15.77 53.98 17.85
C THR A 109 14.51 54.79 17.51
N GLY A 110 13.74 55.19 18.53
CA GLY A 110 12.42 55.78 18.37
C GLY A 110 11.32 54.71 18.27
N LYS A 111 10.11 55.02 18.77
CA LYS A 111 8.96 54.10 18.79
C LYS A 111 8.56 53.55 17.41
N ARG A 112 8.87 54.30 16.35
CA ARG A 112 8.64 53.92 14.95
C ARG A 112 9.94 53.90 14.13
N GLY A 113 11.09 53.85 14.79
CA GLY A 113 12.41 53.85 14.12
C GLY A 113 12.85 55.23 13.62
N GLU A 114 12.23 56.30 14.09
CA GLU A 114 12.40 57.67 13.57
C GLU A 114 13.81 58.25 13.83
N ALA A 115 14.59 57.62 14.71
CA ALA A 115 15.98 57.94 14.96
C ALA A 115 16.95 57.02 14.19
N MET A 116 16.45 56.16 13.30
CA MET A 116 17.27 55.26 12.48
C MET A 116 17.50 55.88 11.10
N THR A 117 18.73 55.77 10.61
CA THR A 117 19.10 56.08 9.22
C THR A 117 20.06 55.03 8.67
N GLY A 118 20.40 55.12 7.39
CA GLY A 118 21.30 54.20 6.70
C GLY A 118 20.65 53.48 5.51
N GLU A 119 21.47 52.84 4.68
CA GLU A 119 21.05 52.23 3.41
C GLU A 119 20.09 51.05 3.60
N GLN A 120 20.11 50.40 4.76
CA GLN A 120 19.27 49.26 5.11
C GLN A 120 17.97 49.69 5.82
N VAL A 121 17.78 50.97 6.08
CA VAL A 121 16.57 51.49 6.76
C VAL A 121 15.49 51.78 5.72
N GLU A 122 14.36 51.12 5.85
CA GLU A 122 13.22 51.20 4.93
C GLU A 122 12.00 51.76 5.65
N PHE A 123 11.27 52.65 4.96
CA PHE A 123 10.00 53.16 5.47
C PHE A 123 8.82 52.37 4.89
N GLU A 124 8.14 51.61 5.73
CA GLU A 124 7.03 50.73 5.36
C GLU A 124 5.88 50.85 6.37
N ALA A 125 4.64 50.90 5.91
CA ALA A 125 3.45 50.95 6.78
C ALA A 125 3.49 52.00 7.91
N GLY A 126 4.10 53.16 7.65
CA GLY A 126 4.18 54.28 8.60
C GLY A 126 5.26 54.14 9.68
N ARG A 127 6.26 53.26 9.49
CA ARG A 127 7.41 53.08 10.39
C ARG A 127 8.69 52.79 9.63
N TYR A 128 9.83 53.07 10.25
CA TYR A 128 11.16 52.73 9.77
C TYR A 128 11.57 51.36 10.31
N ARG A 129 12.00 50.46 9.43
CA ARG A 129 12.51 49.12 9.74
C ARG A 129 13.94 49.00 9.23
N LEU A 130 14.79 48.27 9.92
CA LEU A 130 16.12 47.93 9.42
C LEU A 130 16.04 46.55 8.77
N VAL A 131 16.39 46.43 7.49
CA VAL A 131 16.17 45.23 6.70
C VAL A 131 17.42 44.84 5.92
N LYS A 132 17.84 43.58 6.07
CA LYS A 132 18.88 42.94 5.26
C LYS A 132 18.25 41.80 4.46
N ARG A 133 18.51 41.78 3.15
CA ARG A 133 18.07 40.69 2.26
C ARG A 133 19.27 39.92 1.73
N LEU A 134 19.17 38.60 1.75
CA LEU A 134 20.16 37.67 1.23
C LEU A 134 19.48 36.69 0.28
N ASP A 135 20.00 36.54 -0.93
CA ASP A 135 19.54 35.51 -1.85
C ASP A 135 20.18 34.18 -1.47
N LEU A 136 19.35 33.17 -1.22
CA LEU A 136 19.79 31.84 -0.82
C LEU A 136 19.31 30.80 -1.82
N VAL A 137 20.19 29.86 -2.13
CA VAL A 137 19.84 28.62 -2.81
C VAL A 137 20.16 27.50 -1.82
N LEU A 138 19.13 26.81 -1.35
CA LEU A 138 19.32 25.66 -0.46
C LEU A 138 19.68 24.44 -1.31
N GLU A 139 20.90 23.95 -1.18
CA GLU A 139 21.39 22.73 -1.83
C GLU A 139 20.85 21.50 -1.10
N VAL A 140 19.55 21.22 -1.23
CA VAL A 140 18.95 20.02 -0.60
C VAL A 140 19.52 18.76 -1.25
N ASN A 141 19.86 17.75 -0.44
CA ASN A 141 20.00 16.41 -0.99
C ASN A 141 18.59 15.89 -1.30
N ASP A 142 18.07 16.20 -2.51
CA ASP A 142 16.68 15.93 -2.92
C ASP A 142 16.26 14.46 -2.70
N ARG A 143 17.23 13.54 -2.75
CA ARG A 143 17.06 12.12 -2.40
C ARG A 143 16.53 11.94 -0.96
N GLN A 144 17.03 12.72 0.00
CA GLN A 144 16.59 12.65 1.39
C GLN A 144 15.19 13.22 1.60
N ALA A 145 14.77 14.23 0.84
CA ALA A 145 13.41 14.77 0.93
C ALA A 145 12.37 13.67 0.62
N GLY A 146 12.58 12.93 -0.48
CA GLY A 146 11.74 11.79 -0.82
C GLY A 146 11.76 10.67 0.23
N TYR A 147 12.91 10.40 0.86
CA TYR A 147 13.01 9.38 1.91
C TYR A 147 12.31 9.80 3.22
N ARG A 148 12.33 11.09 3.58
CA ARG A 148 11.62 11.61 4.76
C ARG A 148 10.11 11.47 4.62
N GLU A 149 9.57 11.71 3.42
CA GLU A 149 8.13 11.52 3.18
C GLU A 149 7.73 10.04 3.28
N LEU A 150 8.62 9.11 2.90
CA LEU A 150 8.40 7.68 3.14
C LEU A 150 8.37 7.32 4.62
N GLU A 151 9.28 7.89 5.43
CA GLU A 151 9.29 7.68 6.88
C GLU A 151 8.01 8.19 7.56
N ARG A 152 7.41 9.25 6.99
CA ARG A 152 6.13 9.81 7.43
C ARG A 152 4.91 9.04 6.90
N GLY A 153 5.11 8.09 5.99
CA GLY A 153 4.04 7.34 5.34
C GLY A 153 3.30 8.10 4.23
N ASP A 154 3.73 9.31 3.85
CA ASP A 154 3.17 10.02 2.71
C ASP A 154 3.79 9.49 1.41
N LEU A 155 3.24 8.38 0.92
CA LEU A 155 3.70 7.72 -0.30
C LEU A 155 3.52 8.61 -1.55
N ALA A 156 2.54 9.51 -1.55
CA ALA A 156 2.27 10.41 -2.69
C ALA A 156 3.23 11.61 -2.71
N GLY A 157 3.55 12.17 -1.54
CA GLY A 157 4.63 13.14 -1.35
C GLY A 157 5.98 12.55 -1.75
N ALA A 158 6.32 11.38 -1.20
CA ALA A 158 7.56 10.69 -1.51
C ALA A 158 7.76 10.42 -3.01
N ALA A 159 6.72 9.95 -3.71
CA ALA A 159 6.79 9.72 -5.14
C ALA A 159 7.10 10.99 -5.93
N ARG A 160 6.46 12.13 -5.60
CA ARG A 160 6.71 13.41 -6.27
C ARG A 160 8.13 13.90 -6.08
N GLU A 161 8.65 13.82 -4.85
CA GLU A 161 10.01 14.27 -4.54
C GLU A 161 11.06 13.38 -5.23
N LEU A 162 10.88 12.05 -5.18
CA LEU A 162 11.77 11.11 -5.86
C LEU A 162 11.72 11.24 -7.39
N GLU A 163 10.55 11.54 -7.98
CA GLU A 163 10.45 11.85 -9.41
C GLU A 163 11.20 13.12 -9.78
N SER A 164 11.05 14.19 -9.00
CA SER A 164 11.77 15.45 -9.20
C SER A 164 13.28 15.27 -9.08
N HIS A 165 13.73 14.45 -8.13
CA HIS A 165 15.14 14.07 -7.99
C HIS A 165 15.63 13.31 -9.23
N LEU A 166 14.89 12.31 -9.70
CA LEU A 166 15.28 11.48 -10.84
C LEU A 166 15.23 12.20 -12.19
N GLN A 167 14.45 13.29 -12.33
CA GLN A 167 14.54 14.17 -13.50
C GLN A 167 15.91 14.83 -13.62
N ARG A 168 16.51 15.18 -12.49
CA ARG A 168 17.84 15.82 -12.41
C ARG A 168 18.98 14.80 -12.31
N ASN A 169 18.71 13.65 -11.69
CA ASN A 169 19.66 12.58 -11.43
C ASN A 169 19.18 11.25 -12.06
N PRO A 170 19.08 11.16 -13.40
CA PRO A 170 18.46 10.03 -14.09
C PRO A 170 19.21 8.70 -13.95
N ARG A 171 20.43 8.71 -13.42
CA ARG A 171 21.26 7.50 -13.21
C ARG A 171 21.33 7.07 -11.74
N ASP A 172 20.60 7.73 -10.84
CA ASP A 172 20.58 7.35 -9.42
C ASP A 172 19.78 6.05 -9.23
N VAL A 173 20.51 4.94 -9.07
CA VAL A 173 19.95 3.58 -8.94
C VAL A 173 19.12 3.44 -7.66
N ASP A 174 19.60 3.98 -6.54
CA ASP A 174 18.91 3.87 -5.24
C ASP A 174 17.61 4.65 -5.23
N ALA A 175 17.61 5.87 -5.77
CA ALA A 175 16.39 6.67 -5.90
C ALA A 175 15.40 6.04 -6.90
N THR A 176 15.89 5.46 -7.99
CA THR A 176 15.06 4.73 -8.98
C THR A 176 14.39 3.52 -8.34
N MET A 177 15.16 2.73 -7.59
CA MET A 177 14.64 1.57 -6.85
C MET A 177 13.59 2.00 -5.82
N ARG A 178 13.88 3.03 -5.03
CA ARG A 178 12.96 3.51 -3.99
C ARG A 178 11.65 4.04 -4.58
N LEU A 179 11.71 4.77 -5.70
CA LEU A 179 10.50 5.24 -6.38
C LEU A 179 9.64 4.07 -6.88
N ALA A 180 10.27 3.02 -7.43
CA ALA A 180 9.55 1.82 -7.88
C ALA A 180 8.82 1.12 -6.73
N GLU A 181 9.48 0.97 -5.58
CA GLU A 181 8.87 0.40 -4.37
C GLU A 181 7.75 1.28 -3.81
N THR A 182 7.96 2.60 -3.80
CA THR A 182 6.95 3.59 -3.38
C THR A 182 5.67 3.45 -4.22
N TYR A 183 5.81 3.27 -5.54
CA TYR A 183 4.67 3.09 -6.43
C TYR A 183 3.87 1.81 -6.15
N ILE A 184 4.56 0.69 -5.92
CA ILE A 184 3.92 -0.58 -5.56
C ILE A 184 3.18 -0.51 -4.22
N GLN A 185 3.73 0.21 -3.25
CA GLN A 185 3.11 0.40 -1.94
C GLN A 185 1.91 1.35 -2.02
N TRP A 186 2.02 2.41 -2.81
CA TRP A 186 0.97 3.42 -2.92
C TRP A 186 -0.26 2.89 -3.67
N ARG A 187 -0.05 2.16 -4.77
CA ARG A 187 -1.15 1.75 -5.67
C ARG A 187 -1.01 0.28 -6.06
N LYS A 188 -2.01 -0.53 -5.71
CA LYS A 188 -2.13 -1.92 -6.18
C LYS A 188 -2.11 -2.05 -7.72
N ALA A 189 -2.55 -1.01 -8.44
CA ALA A 189 -2.52 -0.99 -9.90
C ALA A 189 -1.10 -1.05 -10.50
N GLU A 190 -0.09 -0.57 -9.76
CA GLU A 190 1.33 -0.59 -10.17
C GLU A 190 1.97 -1.99 -10.02
N GLN A 191 1.26 -2.96 -9.43
CA GLN A 191 1.71 -4.36 -9.28
C GLN A 191 1.40 -5.18 -10.55
N ARG A 192 1.70 -4.61 -11.73
CA ARG A 192 1.43 -5.23 -13.03
C ARG A 192 2.54 -4.91 -14.02
N ALA A 193 2.75 -5.81 -14.97
CA ALA A 193 3.69 -5.58 -16.06
C ALA A 193 3.26 -4.36 -16.91
N GLY A 194 4.24 -3.61 -17.41
CA GLY A 194 3.99 -2.40 -18.23
C GLY A 194 3.56 -1.15 -17.45
N THR A 195 3.59 -1.20 -16.12
CA THR A 195 3.34 -0.04 -15.25
C THR A 195 4.60 0.77 -15.01
N ARG A 196 4.48 1.92 -14.32
CA ARG A 196 5.62 2.80 -14.02
C ARG A 196 6.60 2.10 -13.10
N ALA A 197 6.10 1.44 -12.05
CA ALA A 197 6.94 0.67 -11.14
C ALA A 197 7.75 -0.41 -11.86
N TYR A 198 7.09 -1.17 -12.75
CA TYR A 198 7.76 -2.20 -13.54
C TYR A 198 8.89 -1.65 -14.41
N ALA A 199 8.63 -0.54 -15.12
CA ALA A 199 9.64 0.13 -15.95
C ALA A 199 10.83 0.66 -15.11
N LEU A 200 10.57 1.15 -13.90
CA LEU A 200 11.63 1.60 -12.99
C LEU A 200 12.49 0.44 -12.48
N PHE A 201 11.91 -0.72 -12.17
CA PHE A 201 12.70 -1.91 -11.83
C PHE A 201 13.57 -2.37 -12.99
N GLN A 202 13.06 -2.36 -14.22
CA GLN A 202 13.87 -2.67 -15.41
C GLN A 202 15.04 -1.69 -15.53
N ARG A 203 14.77 -0.39 -15.36
CA ARG A 203 15.79 0.64 -15.38
C ARG A 203 16.87 0.45 -14.30
N VAL A 204 16.52 0.00 -13.10
CA VAL A 204 17.51 -0.35 -12.06
C VAL A 204 18.45 -1.46 -12.54
N VAL A 205 17.91 -2.50 -13.17
CA VAL A 205 18.70 -3.60 -13.73
C VAL A 205 19.58 -3.12 -14.88
N ASP A 206 19.07 -2.25 -15.74
CA ASP A 206 19.81 -1.71 -16.88
C ASP A 206 20.94 -0.76 -16.46
N LEU A 207 20.71 0.06 -15.42
CA LEU A 207 21.68 1.03 -14.93
C LEU A 207 22.83 0.38 -14.15
N ALA A 208 22.55 -0.68 -13.37
CA ALA A 208 23.54 -1.32 -12.50
C ALA A 208 23.29 -2.83 -12.35
N PRO A 209 23.54 -3.65 -13.38
CA PRO A 209 23.13 -5.05 -13.46
C PRO A 209 23.71 -5.96 -12.36
N ASP A 210 24.87 -5.60 -11.81
CA ASP A 210 25.56 -6.40 -10.78
C ASP A 210 25.36 -5.86 -9.36
N SER A 211 24.51 -4.84 -9.19
CA SER A 211 24.18 -4.29 -7.86
C SER A 211 23.20 -5.18 -7.09
N GLU A 212 23.23 -5.09 -5.74
CA GLU A 212 22.22 -5.71 -4.88
C GLU A 212 20.79 -5.25 -5.26
N GLN A 213 20.68 -3.99 -5.66
CA GLN A 213 19.46 -3.30 -6.08
C GLN A 213 18.91 -3.94 -7.36
N ALA A 214 19.78 -4.28 -8.32
CA ALA A 214 19.38 -5.06 -9.49
C ALA A 214 18.94 -6.49 -9.12
N GLY A 215 19.58 -7.13 -8.14
CA GLY A 215 19.11 -8.40 -7.57
C GLY A 215 17.68 -8.29 -7.03
N ARG A 216 17.40 -7.27 -6.21
CA ARG A 216 16.06 -6.98 -5.67
C ARG A 216 15.05 -6.61 -6.75
N ALA A 217 15.44 -5.80 -7.73
CA ALA A 217 14.59 -5.42 -8.86
C ALA A 217 14.18 -6.64 -9.70
N ARG A 218 15.11 -7.58 -9.95
CA ARG A 218 14.81 -8.86 -10.63
C ARG A 218 13.80 -9.70 -9.87
N LEU A 219 13.87 -9.73 -8.53
CA LEU A 219 12.87 -10.43 -7.71
C LEU A 219 11.47 -9.82 -7.86
N TRP A 220 11.37 -8.48 -7.85
CA TRP A 220 10.11 -7.78 -8.08
C TRP A 220 9.55 -8.04 -9.49
N ILE A 221 10.39 -7.94 -10.53
CA ILE A 221 10.01 -8.25 -11.92
C ILE A 221 9.49 -9.68 -12.02
N SER A 222 10.25 -10.65 -11.49
CA SER A 222 9.87 -12.07 -11.50
C SER A 222 8.51 -12.31 -10.83
N ARG A 223 8.26 -11.66 -9.69
CA ARG A 223 6.97 -11.74 -8.99
C ARG A 223 5.83 -11.19 -9.83
N ILE A 224 5.99 -10.01 -10.42
CA ILE A 224 4.97 -9.37 -11.27
C ILE A 224 4.69 -10.25 -12.51
N ASP A 225 5.71 -10.80 -13.14
CA ASP A 225 5.58 -11.67 -14.30
C ASP A 225 4.97 -13.04 -13.95
N ALA A 226 5.26 -13.59 -12.77
CA ALA A 226 4.64 -14.81 -12.28
C ALA A 226 3.13 -14.61 -12.06
N GLU A 227 2.72 -13.48 -11.46
CA GLU A 227 1.31 -13.14 -11.30
C GLU A 227 0.61 -12.90 -12.65
N ARG A 228 1.30 -12.27 -13.62
CA ARG A 228 0.78 -12.11 -14.99
C ARG A 228 0.54 -13.47 -15.61
N ARG A 229 1.54 -14.35 -15.62
CA ARG A 229 1.44 -15.70 -16.19
C ARG A 229 0.35 -16.52 -15.52
N ALA A 230 0.20 -16.43 -14.20
CA ALA A 230 -0.88 -17.10 -13.48
C ALA A 230 -2.25 -16.59 -13.92
N ARG A 231 -2.43 -15.27 -14.05
CA ARG A 231 -3.68 -14.66 -14.55
C ARG A 231 -3.96 -15.01 -16.01
N GLU A 232 -2.95 -15.00 -16.87
CA GLU A 232 -3.06 -15.38 -18.29
C GLU A 232 -3.39 -16.86 -18.43
N ALA A 233 -2.72 -17.74 -17.69
CA ALA A 233 -3.04 -19.17 -17.65
C ALA A 233 -4.46 -19.42 -17.13
N GLN A 234 -4.90 -18.68 -16.11
CA GLN A 234 -6.27 -18.77 -15.60
C GLN A 234 -7.29 -18.23 -16.62
N ALA A 235 -6.99 -17.15 -17.33
CA ALA A 235 -7.85 -16.60 -18.37
C ALA A 235 -7.88 -17.49 -19.63
N GLU A 236 -6.77 -18.11 -19.99
CA GLU A 236 -6.66 -19.07 -21.09
C GLU A 236 -7.37 -20.38 -20.72
N LEU A 237 -7.26 -20.81 -19.47
CA LEU A 237 -8.10 -21.87 -18.92
C LEU A 237 -9.57 -21.46 -19.04
N GLU A 238 -9.99 -20.30 -18.55
CA GLU A 238 -11.38 -19.83 -18.69
C GLU A 238 -11.86 -19.70 -20.14
N ARG A 239 -11.01 -19.28 -21.07
CA ARG A 239 -11.33 -19.17 -22.51
C ARG A 239 -11.41 -20.53 -23.19
N SER A 240 -10.47 -21.44 -22.91
CA SER A 240 -10.52 -22.82 -23.38
C SER A 240 -11.74 -23.56 -22.83
N LEU A 241 -12.17 -23.22 -21.61
CA LEU A 241 -13.40 -23.71 -20.99
C LEU A 241 -14.68 -23.13 -21.61
N LYS A 242 -14.66 -21.87 -22.07
CA LYS A 242 -15.81 -21.22 -22.74
C LYS A 242 -15.99 -21.67 -24.19
N ASN A 243 -14.89 -21.98 -24.90
CA ASN A 243 -14.93 -22.30 -26.34
C ASN A 243 -15.17 -23.80 -26.66
N GLY A 244 -15.16 -24.68 -25.66
CA GLY A 244 -15.32 -26.13 -25.86
C GLY A 244 -16.69 -26.67 -25.44
N GLY A 245 -17.66 -26.77 -26.36
CA GLY A 245 -18.95 -27.45 -26.11
C GLY A 245 -18.84 -28.91 -25.64
N ARG A 246 -17.72 -29.58 -25.96
CA ARG A 246 -17.38 -30.94 -25.46
C ARG A 246 -16.82 -30.97 -24.02
N PHE A 247 -16.37 -29.85 -23.47
CA PHE A 247 -15.75 -29.78 -22.14
C PHE A 247 -16.77 -29.59 -20.99
N ARG A 248 -17.95 -29.03 -21.27
CA ARG A 248 -19.04 -28.99 -20.27
C ARG A 248 -19.39 -30.38 -19.75
N GLU A 249 -19.39 -31.39 -20.62
CA GLU A 249 -19.65 -32.78 -20.20
C GLU A 249 -18.52 -33.38 -19.36
N LEU A 250 -17.27 -32.98 -19.60
CA LEU A 250 -16.11 -33.47 -18.84
C LEU A 250 -15.98 -32.83 -17.46
N LYS A 251 -16.57 -31.65 -17.26
CA LYS A 251 -16.62 -30.95 -15.97
C LYS A 251 -17.85 -31.27 -15.14
N ALA A 252 -18.92 -31.71 -15.79
CA ALA A 252 -20.19 -31.93 -15.16
C ALA A 252 -20.10 -33.07 -14.13
N ILE A 253 -20.55 -32.78 -12.92
CA ILE A 253 -20.92 -33.78 -11.93
C ILE A 253 -22.39 -34.10 -12.17
N ARG A 254 -22.71 -35.37 -12.41
CA ARG A 254 -24.07 -35.88 -12.54
C ARG A 254 -24.38 -36.71 -11.29
N PRO A 255 -25.11 -36.15 -10.30
CA PRO A 255 -25.42 -36.84 -9.04
C PRO A 255 -25.98 -38.24 -9.28
N GLY A 256 -25.49 -39.24 -8.54
CA GLY A 256 -25.95 -40.62 -8.70
C GLY A 256 -25.40 -41.37 -9.92
N ARG A 257 -24.69 -40.71 -10.84
CA ARG A 257 -24.43 -41.25 -12.18
C ARG A 257 -22.98 -41.15 -12.64
N ALA A 258 -22.38 -39.97 -12.61
CA ALA A 258 -21.06 -39.75 -13.20
C ALA A 258 -20.31 -38.54 -12.63
N LEU A 259 -18.99 -38.60 -12.72
CA LEU A 259 -18.07 -37.48 -12.47
C LEU A 259 -17.24 -37.25 -13.74
N GLY A 260 -17.56 -36.21 -14.50
CA GLY A 260 -16.97 -35.96 -15.81
C GLY A 260 -17.16 -37.14 -16.75
N ALA A 261 -16.05 -37.70 -17.27
CA ALA A 261 -16.09 -38.87 -18.15
C ALA A 261 -16.30 -40.21 -17.42
N ILE A 262 -16.25 -40.24 -16.09
CA ILE A 262 -16.33 -41.49 -15.31
C ILE A 262 -17.77 -41.72 -14.90
N SER A 263 -18.39 -42.76 -15.45
CA SER A 263 -19.73 -43.20 -15.06
C SER A 263 -19.66 -44.32 -14.03
N LEU A 264 -20.58 -44.31 -13.08
CA LEU A 264 -20.77 -45.44 -12.18
C LEU A 264 -21.19 -46.69 -12.96
N GLY A 265 -20.73 -47.85 -12.53
CA GLY A 265 -20.91 -49.12 -13.22
C GLY A 265 -19.99 -49.34 -14.43
N MET A 266 -19.19 -48.34 -14.84
CA MET A 266 -18.23 -48.49 -15.94
C MET A 266 -17.16 -49.54 -15.58
N PRO A 267 -16.77 -50.42 -16.53
CA PRO A 267 -15.66 -51.34 -16.31
C PRO A 267 -14.32 -50.58 -16.19
N TYR A 268 -13.46 -51.03 -15.26
CA TYR A 268 -12.16 -50.41 -15.01
C TYR A 268 -11.20 -50.52 -16.20
N ARG A 269 -11.19 -51.65 -16.93
CA ARG A 269 -10.22 -51.89 -18.01
C ARG A 269 -10.22 -50.80 -19.10
N PRO A 270 -11.38 -50.39 -19.67
CA PRO A 270 -11.43 -49.27 -20.60
C PRO A 270 -10.95 -47.94 -20.00
N LEU A 271 -11.24 -47.70 -18.72
CA LEU A 271 -10.82 -46.48 -18.03
C LEU A 271 -9.28 -46.43 -17.90
N ALA A 272 -8.66 -47.53 -17.48
CA ALA A 272 -7.20 -47.64 -17.35
C ALA A 272 -6.44 -47.60 -18.68
N ARG A 273 -7.08 -47.96 -19.79
CA ARG A 273 -6.50 -47.80 -21.14
C ARG A 273 -6.46 -46.33 -21.57
N ARG A 274 -7.42 -45.54 -21.11
CA ARG A 274 -7.56 -44.13 -21.48
C ARG A 274 -6.80 -43.19 -20.55
N PHE A 275 -6.67 -43.57 -19.28
CA PHE A 275 -6.02 -42.76 -18.24
C PHE A 275 -5.07 -43.64 -17.42
N ALA A 276 -3.83 -43.20 -17.28
CA ALA A 276 -2.83 -43.94 -16.54
C ALA A 276 -3.10 -43.85 -15.02
N PRO A 277 -3.29 -44.99 -14.31
CA PRO A 277 -3.41 -44.97 -12.86
C PRO A 277 -2.04 -44.65 -12.23
N LEU A 278 -2.05 -43.93 -11.10
CA LEU A 278 -0.84 -43.58 -10.36
C LEU A 278 -0.16 -44.81 -9.75
N SER A 279 -0.94 -45.82 -9.40
CA SER A 279 -0.47 -47.10 -8.87
C SER A 279 -1.21 -48.25 -9.55
N ARG A 280 -0.58 -49.43 -9.63
CA ARG A 280 -1.27 -50.63 -10.10
C ARG A 280 -2.29 -51.05 -9.04
N PRO A 281 -3.60 -51.13 -9.37
CA PRO A 281 -4.58 -51.58 -8.41
C PRO A 281 -4.43 -53.07 -8.11
N ASP A 282 -4.65 -53.43 -6.85
CA ASP A 282 -4.81 -54.81 -6.44
C ASP A 282 -6.30 -55.18 -6.43
N PHE A 283 -6.67 -56.12 -7.28
CA PHE A 283 -8.03 -56.65 -7.35
C PHE A 283 -8.15 -58.04 -6.72
N SER A 284 -7.21 -58.43 -5.86
CA SER A 284 -7.33 -59.66 -5.07
C SER A 284 -8.32 -59.48 -3.91
N GLY A 285 -9.15 -60.51 -3.68
CA GLY A 285 -10.15 -60.52 -2.60
C GLY A 285 -11.43 -59.71 -2.89
N ASP A 286 -12.21 -59.49 -1.84
CA ASP A 286 -13.49 -58.77 -1.89
C ASP A 286 -13.32 -57.31 -1.44
N GLY A 287 -14.24 -56.43 -1.85
CA GLY A 287 -14.29 -55.03 -1.44
C GLY A 287 -14.10 -54.04 -2.59
N VAL A 288 -13.67 -52.81 -2.24
CA VAL A 288 -13.51 -51.69 -3.18
C VAL A 288 -12.07 -51.19 -3.16
N GLU A 289 -11.42 -51.22 -4.31
CA GLU A 289 -10.07 -50.72 -4.50
C GLU A 289 -10.10 -49.25 -4.94
N ARG A 290 -9.35 -48.39 -4.24
CA ARG A 290 -9.20 -46.97 -4.61
C ARG A 290 -8.13 -46.82 -5.67
N VAL A 291 -8.51 -46.32 -6.84
CA VAL A 291 -7.57 -45.99 -7.93
C VAL A 291 -7.55 -44.49 -8.15
N VAL A 292 -6.35 -43.91 -8.23
CA VAL A 292 -6.16 -42.47 -8.51
C VAL A 292 -5.54 -42.34 -9.88
N PHE A 293 -6.08 -41.45 -10.72
CA PHE A 293 -5.57 -41.23 -12.08
C PHE A 293 -4.75 -39.95 -12.13
N LYS A 294 -3.56 -40.03 -12.74
CA LYS A 294 -2.64 -38.88 -12.84
C LYS A 294 -3.23 -37.75 -13.70
N ASP A 295 -3.91 -38.13 -14.78
CA ASP A 295 -4.33 -37.22 -15.85
C ASP A 295 -5.77 -36.69 -15.66
N PHE A 296 -6.38 -36.94 -14.50
CA PHE A 296 -7.80 -36.68 -14.27
C PHE A 296 -8.01 -35.76 -13.05
N ASN A 297 -7.34 -34.61 -13.02
CA ASN A 297 -7.56 -33.47 -12.10
C ASN A 297 -7.99 -33.86 -10.67
N GLY A 298 -7.18 -34.66 -9.98
CA GLY A 298 -7.44 -35.02 -8.57
C GLY A 298 -8.63 -35.97 -8.38
N VAL A 299 -9.00 -36.75 -9.39
CA VAL A 299 -10.07 -37.74 -9.29
C VAL A 299 -9.54 -39.08 -8.79
N SER A 300 -10.27 -39.63 -7.83
CA SER A 300 -10.13 -41.01 -7.37
C SER A 300 -11.41 -41.79 -7.62
N VAL A 301 -11.29 -43.06 -7.99
CA VAL A 301 -12.43 -43.96 -8.20
C VAL A 301 -12.33 -45.15 -7.28
N GLY A 302 -13.47 -45.62 -6.79
CA GLY A 302 -13.61 -46.92 -6.16
C GLY A 302 -14.00 -47.95 -7.19
N VAL A 303 -13.21 -49.01 -7.34
CA VAL A 303 -13.50 -50.14 -8.23
C VAL A 303 -13.79 -51.37 -7.38
N ASN A 304 -14.96 -51.98 -7.57
CA ASN A 304 -15.27 -53.24 -6.91
C ASN A 304 -14.30 -54.32 -7.39
N ARG A 305 -13.61 -54.99 -6.46
CA ARG A 305 -12.54 -55.96 -6.77
C ARG A 305 -13.05 -57.19 -7.53
N ARG A 306 -14.29 -57.62 -7.26
CA ARG A 306 -14.92 -58.79 -7.89
C ARG A 306 -15.49 -58.49 -9.26
N THR A 307 -16.21 -57.37 -9.42
CA THR A 307 -16.87 -57.04 -10.69
C THR A 307 -16.02 -56.18 -11.61
N HIS A 308 -14.92 -55.63 -11.11
CA HIS A 308 -14.06 -54.65 -11.78
C HIS A 308 -14.83 -53.44 -12.32
N ARG A 309 -15.94 -53.07 -11.65
CA ARG A 309 -16.76 -51.91 -12.02
C ARG A 309 -16.58 -50.76 -11.03
N VAL A 310 -16.65 -49.55 -11.56
CA VAL A 310 -16.61 -48.33 -10.76
C VAL A 310 -17.88 -48.24 -9.89
N VAL A 311 -17.73 -48.12 -8.58
CA VAL A 311 -18.83 -47.99 -7.61
C VAL A 311 -18.96 -46.59 -7.03
N TRP A 312 -17.87 -45.82 -7.02
CA TRP A 312 -17.89 -44.39 -6.69
C TRP A 312 -16.78 -43.64 -7.42
N ALA A 313 -16.95 -42.34 -7.60
CA ALA A 313 -15.92 -41.45 -8.14
C ALA A 313 -15.88 -40.16 -7.33
N ALA A 314 -14.71 -39.68 -6.95
CA ALA A 314 -14.56 -38.51 -6.09
C ALA A 314 -13.49 -37.55 -6.58
N THR A 315 -13.66 -36.26 -6.29
CA THR A 315 -12.71 -35.20 -6.61
C THR A 315 -12.54 -34.22 -5.45
N GLU A 316 -11.31 -33.73 -5.31
CA GLU A 316 -10.92 -32.62 -4.43
C GLU A 316 -10.55 -31.37 -5.26
N SER A 317 -10.80 -31.40 -6.58
CA SER A 317 -10.51 -30.29 -7.49
C SER A 317 -11.74 -29.43 -7.71
N ASP A 318 -11.53 -28.11 -7.76
CA ASP A 318 -12.52 -27.11 -8.15
C ASP A 318 -12.81 -27.10 -9.67
N PHE A 319 -12.16 -27.99 -10.43
CA PHE A 319 -12.35 -28.14 -11.86
C PHE A 319 -13.75 -28.66 -12.23
N TYR A 320 -14.31 -29.52 -11.38
CA TYR A 320 -15.62 -30.18 -11.59
C TYR A 320 -16.74 -29.42 -10.89
N GLU A 321 -17.91 -29.40 -11.51
CA GLU A 321 -19.02 -28.54 -11.09
C GLU A 321 -20.37 -29.27 -11.17
N LEU A 322 -21.22 -29.04 -10.18
CA LEU A 322 -22.61 -29.49 -10.15
C LEU A 322 -23.49 -28.66 -11.10
N PRO A 323 -24.66 -29.18 -11.53
CA PRO A 323 -25.54 -28.46 -12.47
C PRO A 323 -26.00 -27.08 -12.00
N ASN A 324 -25.99 -26.83 -10.69
CA ASN A 324 -26.36 -25.58 -10.03
C ASN A 324 -25.16 -24.66 -9.76
N GLY A 325 -24.01 -24.92 -10.36
CA GLY A 325 -22.81 -24.11 -10.28
C GLY A 325 -22.01 -24.25 -8.98
N LEU A 326 -22.26 -25.30 -8.19
CA LEU A 326 -21.53 -25.58 -6.95
C LEU A 326 -20.33 -26.49 -7.23
N LYS A 327 -19.23 -26.28 -6.52
CA LYS A 327 -17.96 -27.01 -6.71
C LYS A 327 -17.14 -27.07 -5.43
N VAL A 328 -16.03 -27.82 -5.46
CA VAL A 328 -15.05 -27.83 -4.35
C VAL A 328 -14.59 -26.38 -4.06
N GLY A 329 -14.54 -26.02 -2.78
CA GLY A 329 -14.27 -24.67 -2.29
C GLY A 329 -15.51 -23.82 -2.00
N SER A 330 -16.69 -24.15 -2.55
CA SER A 330 -17.95 -23.45 -2.22
C SER A 330 -18.30 -23.55 -0.74
N VAL A 331 -18.85 -22.48 -0.18
CA VAL A 331 -19.26 -22.42 1.23
C VAL A 331 -20.58 -23.14 1.48
N ILE A 332 -20.78 -23.70 2.68
CA ILE A 332 -21.99 -24.49 2.99
C ILE A 332 -23.30 -23.71 2.81
N GLN A 333 -23.27 -22.39 2.98
CA GLN A 333 -24.44 -21.53 2.78
C GLN A 333 -24.90 -21.52 1.32
N GLU A 334 -23.98 -21.56 0.36
CA GLU A 334 -24.31 -21.67 -1.08
C GLU A 334 -25.00 -23.01 -1.39
N PHE A 335 -24.55 -24.08 -0.74
CA PHE A 335 -25.17 -25.40 -0.84
C PHE A 335 -26.60 -25.40 -0.28
N ARG A 336 -26.81 -24.85 0.92
CA ARG A 336 -28.15 -24.76 1.53
C ARG A 336 -29.13 -23.91 0.72
N GLY A 337 -28.63 -22.93 -0.05
CA GLY A 337 -29.46 -22.12 -0.94
C GLY A 337 -29.89 -22.83 -2.24
N ARG A 338 -29.22 -23.91 -2.65
CA ARG A 338 -29.44 -24.57 -3.95
C ARG A 338 -29.73 -26.08 -3.87
N MET A 339 -29.52 -26.69 -2.71
CA MET A 339 -29.66 -28.14 -2.47
C MET A 339 -30.15 -28.40 -1.04
N ARG A 340 -30.81 -29.55 -0.83
CA ARG A 340 -31.29 -30.00 0.49
C ARG A 340 -30.17 -30.63 1.32
N VAL A 341 -29.15 -29.85 1.64
CA VAL A 341 -27.99 -30.29 2.43
C VAL A 341 -28.28 -30.15 3.92
N ARG A 342 -28.28 -31.28 4.64
CA ARG A 342 -28.36 -31.31 6.11
C ARG A 342 -27.08 -30.76 6.74
N THR A 343 -27.14 -30.36 8.00
CA THR A 343 -25.94 -29.94 8.74
C THR A 343 -24.98 -31.13 8.89
N PRO A 344 -23.70 -31.01 8.45
CA PRO A 344 -22.72 -32.06 8.62
C PRO A 344 -22.44 -32.32 10.09
N HIS A 345 -22.25 -33.59 10.44
CA HIS A 345 -21.70 -33.96 11.74
C HIS A 345 -20.17 -33.97 11.62
N TYR A 346 -19.51 -33.01 12.28
CA TYR A 346 -18.06 -32.86 12.21
C TYR A 346 -17.38 -33.82 13.18
N GLY A 347 -16.40 -34.56 12.67
CA GLY A 347 -15.60 -35.49 13.45
C GLY A 347 -14.52 -34.81 14.28
N LYS A 348 -13.46 -35.57 14.59
CA LYS A 348 -12.35 -35.13 15.43
C LYS A 348 -11.69 -33.85 14.88
N VAL A 349 -11.40 -32.90 15.78
CA VAL A 349 -10.66 -31.68 15.47
C VAL A 349 -9.16 -31.98 15.44
N SER A 350 -8.50 -31.48 14.41
CA SER A 350 -7.03 -31.49 14.22
C SER A 350 -6.54 -30.08 13.94
N SER A 351 -5.25 -29.79 14.17
CA SER A 351 -4.65 -28.52 13.77
C SER A 351 -3.97 -28.64 12.41
N ASP A 352 -4.15 -27.65 11.53
CA ASP A 352 -3.38 -27.56 10.28
C ASP A 352 -1.99 -26.92 10.49
N SER A 353 -1.18 -26.86 9.44
CA SER A 353 0.17 -26.27 9.46
C SER A 353 0.19 -24.76 9.76
N GLU A 354 -0.96 -24.09 9.67
CA GLU A 354 -1.13 -22.67 9.95
C GLU A 354 -1.76 -22.42 11.33
N GLY A 355 -1.98 -23.48 12.12
CA GLY A 355 -2.50 -23.40 13.49
C GLY A 355 -4.03 -23.32 13.58
N TYR A 356 -4.76 -23.48 12.49
CA TYR A 356 -6.23 -23.47 12.51
C TYR A 356 -6.78 -24.81 12.98
N GLU A 357 -7.91 -24.76 13.71
CA GLU A 357 -8.68 -25.95 14.07
C GLU A 357 -9.49 -26.41 12.83
N VAL A 358 -9.22 -27.63 12.38
CA VAL A 358 -9.82 -28.26 11.20
C VAL A 358 -10.58 -29.51 11.61
N SER A 359 -11.81 -29.64 11.13
CA SER A 359 -12.62 -30.86 11.24
C SER A 359 -13.37 -31.14 9.93
N TYR A 360 -13.71 -32.41 9.69
CA TYR A 360 -14.40 -32.83 8.47
C TYR A 360 -15.75 -33.45 8.83
N GLY A 361 -16.75 -33.21 7.98
CA GLY A 361 -18.08 -33.80 8.13
C GLY A 361 -18.69 -34.13 6.77
N ASP A 362 -19.28 -35.31 6.67
CA ASP A 362 -19.89 -35.81 5.43
C ASP A 362 -21.40 -35.58 5.42
N VAL A 363 -21.95 -35.27 4.24
CA VAL A 363 -23.39 -35.17 3.99
C VAL A 363 -23.75 -35.90 2.71
N ALA A 364 -24.62 -36.90 2.81
CA ALA A 364 -25.20 -37.56 1.65
C ALA A 364 -26.39 -36.77 1.11
N VAL A 365 -26.43 -36.54 -0.21
CA VAL A 365 -27.52 -35.84 -0.90
C VAL A 365 -27.60 -36.26 -2.37
N ASP A 366 -28.77 -36.74 -2.81
CA ASP A 366 -29.12 -36.99 -4.22
C ASP A 366 -28.13 -37.84 -5.05
N GLY A 367 -27.43 -38.79 -4.43
CA GLY A 367 -26.38 -39.60 -5.08
C GLY A 367 -24.98 -38.94 -5.04
N LEU A 368 -24.78 -38.04 -4.09
CA LEU A 368 -23.49 -37.44 -3.72
C LEU A 368 -23.21 -37.70 -2.24
N VAL A 369 -21.93 -37.79 -1.90
CA VAL A 369 -21.42 -37.58 -0.54
C VAL A 369 -20.52 -36.36 -0.59
N LEU A 370 -20.92 -35.31 0.11
CA LEU A 370 -20.23 -34.03 0.20
C LEU A 370 -19.44 -33.98 1.51
N THR A 371 -18.12 -33.91 1.43
CA THR A 371 -17.26 -33.73 2.61
C THR A 371 -16.97 -32.26 2.78
N PHE A 372 -17.46 -31.67 3.87
CA PHE A 372 -17.17 -30.29 4.26
C PHE A 372 -16.01 -30.27 5.23
N GLN A 373 -15.07 -29.35 5.01
CA GLN A 373 -14.04 -28.98 5.96
C GLN A 373 -14.48 -27.72 6.69
N ARG A 374 -14.56 -27.82 8.02
CA ARG A 374 -14.70 -26.67 8.92
C ARG A 374 -13.32 -26.22 9.33
N ARG A 375 -13.00 -24.96 9.03
CA ARG A 375 -11.76 -24.32 9.47
C ARG A 375 -12.12 -23.19 10.43
N THR A 376 -11.56 -23.20 11.63
CA THR A 376 -11.83 -22.20 12.68
C THR A 376 -10.52 -21.52 13.06
N ASP A 377 -10.52 -20.18 12.99
CA ASP A 377 -9.39 -19.37 13.45
C ASP A 377 -9.31 -19.44 14.98
N PRO A 378 -8.13 -19.74 15.56
CA PRO A 378 -7.99 -19.88 17.01
C PRO A 378 -8.19 -18.55 17.76
N THR A 379 -7.95 -17.42 17.08
CA THR A 379 -8.11 -16.05 17.59
C THR A 379 -9.54 -15.57 17.41
N PHE A 380 -10.07 -15.72 16.18
CA PHE A 380 -11.43 -15.35 15.82
C PHE A 380 -12.26 -16.63 15.66
N ARG A 381 -12.93 -17.08 16.73
CA ARG A 381 -13.72 -18.34 16.83
C ARG A 381 -14.94 -18.43 15.87
N LEU A 382 -14.84 -17.93 14.64
CA LEU A 382 -15.83 -17.99 13.58
C LEU A 382 -15.47 -19.16 12.63
N PRO A 383 -16.26 -20.26 12.65
CA PRO A 383 -16.02 -21.38 11.75
C PRO A 383 -16.45 -21.05 10.32
N VAL A 384 -15.59 -21.39 9.35
CA VAL A 384 -15.92 -21.33 7.93
C VAL A 384 -15.96 -22.75 7.37
N ASP A 385 -17.14 -23.13 6.87
CA ASP A 385 -17.40 -24.45 6.32
C ASP A 385 -17.32 -24.39 4.80
N ARG A 386 -16.32 -25.07 4.22
CA ARG A 386 -16.12 -25.16 2.77
C ARG A 386 -16.19 -26.60 2.31
N LEU A 387 -16.71 -26.81 1.12
CA LEU A 387 -16.68 -28.13 0.49
C LEU A 387 -15.23 -28.50 0.19
N TYR A 388 -14.78 -29.61 0.76
CA TYR A 388 -13.43 -30.15 0.56
C TYR A 388 -13.41 -31.22 -0.53
N ARG A 389 -14.42 -32.10 -0.57
CA ARG A 389 -14.48 -33.22 -1.51
C ARG A 389 -15.91 -33.51 -1.93
N ILE A 390 -16.09 -33.83 -3.22
CA ILE A 390 -17.33 -34.37 -3.77
C ILE A 390 -17.11 -35.82 -4.16
N THR A 391 -17.97 -36.71 -3.68
CA THR A 391 -18.01 -38.13 -4.09
C THR A 391 -19.36 -38.40 -4.76
N VAL A 392 -19.35 -38.92 -5.98
CA VAL A 392 -20.53 -39.46 -6.67
C VAL A 392 -20.64 -40.93 -6.33
N VAL A 393 -21.79 -41.31 -5.78
CA VAL A 393 -22.14 -42.69 -5.39
C VAL A 393 -23.42 -43.10 -6.12
N ALA A 394 -23.68 -44.39 -6.29
CA ALA A 394 -24.94 -44.82 -6.88
C ALA A 394 -26.09 -44.38 -5.96
N ARG A 395 -27.25 -44.03 -6.52
CA ARG A 395 -28.45 -43.87 -5.70
C ARG A 395 -28.86 -45.27 -5.23
N ASP A 396 -29.01 -45.44 -3.92
CA ASP A 396 -29.62 -46.65 -3.39
C ASP A 396 -31.03 -46.74 -3.98
N GLN A 397 -31.32 -47.86 -4.66
CA GLN A 397 -32.63 -48.10 -5.29
C GLN A 397 -33.76 -48.35 -4.27
N ASP A 398 -33.44 -48.35 -2.97
CA ASP A 398 -34.36 -48.75 -1.90
C ASP A 398 -35.31 -47.64 -1.41
N GLU A 399 -35.21 -46.40 -1.92
CA GLU A 399 -36.17 -45.32 -1.60
C GLU A 399 -37.25 -45.09 -2.68
N GLU A 400 -37.07 -45.57 -3.92
CA GLU A 400 -38.10 -45.41 -4.98
C GLU A 400 -39.25 -46.44 -4.87
N ASP A 401 -39.05 -47.57 -4.18
CA ASP A 401 -40.06 -48.64 -4.06
C ASP A 401 -40.99 -48.52 -2.82
N LYS A 402 -40.80 -47.48 -1.99
CA LYS A 402 -41.74 -47.15 -0.88
C LYS A 402 -42.74 -46.05 -1.22
N GLY A 403 -42.65 -45.47 -2.42
CA GLY A 403 -43.52 -44.38 -2.88
C GLY A 403 -44.68 -44.80 -3.79
N SER A 404 -44.77 -46.08 -4.18
CA SER A 404 -45.73 -46.57 -5.20
C SER A 404 -46.80 -47.52 -4.66
N THR A 405 -46.93 -47.71 -3.34
CA THR A 405 -47.98 -48.57 -2.73
C THR A 405 -48.96 -47.80 -1.82
N GLN A 406 -49.20 -46.51 -2.07
CA GLN A 406 -50.30 -45.76 -1.46
C GLN A 406 -51.05 -44.92 -2.50
N GLU A 407 -51.65 -45.56 -3.50
CA GLU A 407 -52.73 -44.96 -4.29
C GLU A 407 -53.59 -46.05 -4.97
N SER A 408 -54.13 -46.99 -4.18
CA SER A 408 -55.26 -47.83 -4.61
C SER A 408 -56.06 -48.36 -3.42
N GLU A 409 -56.61 -47.46 -2.60
CA GLU A 409 -57.78 -47.76 -1.77
C GLU A 409 -58.39 -46.44 -1.32
N GLY A 410 -59.47 -46.01 -2.00
CA GLY A 410 -60.22 -44.82 -1.58
C GLY A 410 -60.82 -43.96 -2.69
N LYS A 411 -61.53 -44.56 -3.67
CA LYS A 411 -62.90 -44.16 -4.07
C LYS A 411 -63.42 -45.03 -5.20
#